data_AF-A0AAW8B6P2-F1
#
_entry.id   AF-A0AAW8B6P2-F1
#
_cell.length_a   1.000
_cell.length_b   1.000
_cell.length_c   1.000
_cell.angle_alpha   90.00
_cell.angle_beta   90.00
_cell.angle_gamma   90.00
#
_symmetry.space_group_name_H-M   'P 1'
#
loop_
_entity.id
_entity.type
_entity.pdbx_description
1 polymer ?
#
loop_
_entity_poly.entity_id
_entity_poly.type
_entity_poly.pdbx_seq_one_letter_code
_entity_poly.pdbx_strand_id
1 'polypeptide(L)'
;MNKFLFLGLALSFQSAFSQVSMSGTKLMKDGQSYKISEYSKVFSNPVATDYFKKGRSNKTAGDVISSIGGFGMGLSLGLIISTPKEQKVSTPYGSATATTDNSARWTVFGVSAGIALASIPFYLGAKKNFDKAIQTENGESISFQPYFKLESAGNGLALSYHF
;
A
#
# COMPACT_ATOMS: atom_id res chain seq x y z
N MET A 1 16.19 20.79 49.52
CA MET A 1 16.70 19.74 48.61
C MET A 1 15.94 19.83 47.30
N ASN A 2 16.67 20.27 46.27
CA ASN A 2 16.36 20.59 44.88
C ASN A 2 15.06 20.03 44.24
N LYS A 3 13.95 20.76 44.36
CA LYS A 3 12.74 20.55 43.52
C LYS A 3 13.02 20.74 42.02
N PHE A 4 14.04 21.53 41.69
CA PHE A 4 14.55 21.69 40.33
C PHE A 4 15.24 20.45 39.76
N LEU A 5 15.75 19.54 40.61
CA LEU A 5 16.39 18.29 40.15
C LEU A 5 15.36 17.28 39.66
N PHE A 6 14.17 17.25 40.26
CA PHE A 6 13.07 16.39 39.82
C PHE A 6 12.44 16.86 38.50
N LEU A 7 12.39 18.18 38.26
CA LEU A 7 11.89 18.72 36.99
C LEU A 7 12.86 18.43 35.83
N GLY A 8 14.17 18.48 36.08
CA GLY A 8 15.21 18.09 35.10
C GLY A 8 15.18 16.60 34.77
N LEU A 9 14.91 15.74 35.76
CA LEU A 9 14.82 14.28 35.56
C LEU A 9 13.53 13.87 34.80
N ALA A 10 12.44 14.63 34.94
CA ALA A 10 11.20 14.36 34.21
C ALA A 10 11.29 14.72 32.71
N LEU A 11 12.10 15.72 32.36
CA LEU A 11 12.31 16.14 30.97
C LEU A 11 13.28 15.24 30.20
N SER A 12 14.11 14.43 30.87
CA SER A 12 15.06 13.53 30.21
C SER A 12 14.44 12.26 29.60
N PHE A 13 13.16 11.97 29.87
CA PHE A 13 12.50 10.76 29.36
C PHE A 13 11.74 10.96 28.03
N GLN A 14 11.74 12.17 27.46
CA GLN A 14 11.25 12.40 26.10
C GLN A 14 12.36 12.14 25.06
N SER A 15 13.10 11.04 25.20
CA SER A 15 13.82 10.46 24.07
C SER A 15 12.78 10.03 23.04
N ALA A 16 12.51 10.93 22.09
CA ALA A 16 11.71 10.69 20.90
C ALA A 16 12.31 9.50 20.16
N PHE A 17 11.75 8.32 20.39
CA PHE A 17 11.95 7.21 19.48
C PHE A 17 11.29 7.62 18.16
N SER A 18 12.14 7.98 17.20
CA SER A 18 11.77 8.30 15.83
C SER A 18 11.21 7.06 15.16
N GLN A 19 9.93 6.78 15.38
CA GLN A 19 9.24 5.64 14.80
C GLN A 19 8.92 5.92 13.34
N VAL A 20 9.37 5.01 12.47
CA VAL A 20 8.99 5.01 11.07
C VAL A 20 7.63 4.35 10.94
N SER A 21 6.71 5.01 10.26
CA SER A 21 5.41 4.43 9.88
C SER A 21 5.13 4.68 8.40
N MET A 22 4.19 3.93 7.84
CA MET A 22 3.81 4.05 6.44
C MET A 22 2.33 4.44 6.34
N SER A 23 2.07 5.56 5.66
CA SER A 23 0.72 6.05 5.39
C SER A 23 0.53 6.15 3.89
N GLY A 24 -0.18 5.17 3.32
CA GLY A 24 -0.41 5.06 1.88
C GLY A 24 0.90 5.00 1.07
N THR A 25 1.19 6.06 0.32
CA THR A 25 2.37 6.18 -0.55
C THR A 25 3.53 6.96 0.08
N LYS A 26 3.44 7.26 1.38
CA LYS A 26 4.41 8.09 2.11
C LYS A 26 4.93 7.35 3.34
N LEU A 27 6.19 7.62 3.66
CA LEU A 27 6.84 7.21 4.89
C LEU A 27 6.78 8.38 5.87
N MET A 28 6.49 8.12 7.13
CA MET A 28 6.46 9.15 8.17
C MET A 28 7.55 8.84 9.18
N LYS A 29 8.37 9.85 9.49
CA LYS A 29 9.42 9.81 10.52
C LYS A 29 9.45 11.18 11.18
N ASP A 30 9.31 11.22 12.51
CA ASP A 30 9.30 12.47 13.30
C ASP A 30 8.29 13.54 12.82
N GLY A 31 7.08 13.10 12.43
CA GLY A 31 6.04 13.99 11.92
C GLY A 31 6.29 14.55 10.51
N GLN A 32 7.43 14.22 9.88
CA GLN A 32 7.72 14.57 8.49
C GLN A 32 7.36 13.43 7.53
N SER A 33 6.76 13.81 6.41
CA SER A 33 6.33 12.88 5.36
C SER A 33 7.35 12.82 4.23
N TYR A 34 7.94 11.65 4.01
CA TYR A 34 8.89 11.35 2.96
C TYR A 34 8.24 10.52 1.84
N LYS A 35 8.69 10.71 0.61
CA LYS A 35 8.29 9.85 -0.51
C LYS A 35 8.93 8.47 -0.34
N ILE A 36 8.25 7.42 -0.82
CA ILE A 36 8.82 6.05 -0.91
C ILE A 36 10.16 6.02 -1.66
N SER A 37 10.41 6.97 -2.57
CA SER A 37 11.69 7.10 -3.27
C SER A 37 12.85 7.52 -2.35
N GLU A 38 12.56 8.20 -1.24
CA GLU A 38 13.53 8.72 -0.27
C GLU A 38 13.69 7.82 0.95
N TYR A 39 13.27 6.55 0.83
CA TYR A 39 13.35 5.57 1.90
C TYR A 39 14.75 5.44 2.52
N SER A 40 15.83 5.65 1.75
CA SER A 40 17.20 5.65 2.27
C SER A 40 17.51 6.77 3.26
N LYS A 41 16.71 7.85 3.29
CA LYS A 41 16.81 8.92 4.30
C LYS A 41 16.01 8.59 5.56
N VAL A 42 15.05 7.68 5.44
CA VAL A 42 14.11 7.30 6.50
C VAL A 42 14.65 6.12 7.28
N PHE A 43 15.16 5.10 6.59
CA PHE A 43 15.73 3.90 7.18
C PHE A 43 17.21 4.11 7.48
N SER A 44 17.57 4.09 8.76
CA SER A 44 18.94 4.10 9.25
C SER A 44 19.55 2.69 9.25
N ASN A 45 18.73 1.64 9.38
CA ASN A 45 19.19 0.26 9.41
C ASN A 45 19.41 -0.32 7.99
N PRO A 46 20.60 -0.85 7.65
CA PRO A 46 20.86 -1.44 6.34
C PRO A 46 19.97 -2.66 6.04
N VAL A 47 19.59 -3.43 7.06
CA VAL A 47 18.70 -4.60 6.93
C VAL A 47 17.27 -4.17 6.63
N ALA A 48 16.77 -3.12 7.30
CA ALA A 48 15.46 -2.54 7.01
C ALA A 48 15.38 -1.99 5.58
N THR A 49 16.47 -1.36 5.13
CA THR A 49 16.61 -0.83 3.76
C THR A 49 16.52 -1.93 2.70
N ASP A 50 17.16 -3.08 2.92
CA ASP A 50 17.10 -4.23 2.00
C ASP A 50 15.69 -4.85 1.93
N TYR A 51 15.03 -5.02 3.08
CA TYR A 51 13.62 -5.45 3.11
C TYR A 51 12.72 -4.48 2.35
N PHE A 52 12.89 -3.18 2.55
CA PHE A 52 12.09 -2.17 1.84
C PHE A 52 12.33 -2.21 0.33
N LYS A 53 13.59 -2.39 -0.10
CA LYS A 53 13.96 -2.55 -1.50
C LYS A 53 13.28 -3.78 -2.12
N LYS A 54 13.33 -4.93 -1.45
CA LYS A 54 12.63 -6.16 -1.87
C LYS A 54 11.12 -5.94 -1.94
N GLY A 55 10.54 -5.23 -0.99
CA GLY A 55 9.14 -4.85 -1.00
C GLY A 55 8.76 -4.04 -2.25
N ARG A 56 9.59 -3.06 -2.63
CA ARG A 56 9.39 -2.29 -3.87
C ARG A 56 9.48 -3.15 -5.12
N SER A 57 10.48 -4.02 -5.22
CA SER A 57 10.62 -4.93 -6.36
C SER A 57 9.39 -5.83 -6.54
N ASN A 58 8.90 -6.41 -5.43
CA ASN A 58 7.68 -7.21 -5.46
C ASN A 58 6.47 -6.38 -5.87
N LYS A 59 6.34 -5.15 -5.36
CA LYS A 59 5.26 -4.25 -5.75
C LYS A 59 5.32 -3.93 -7.25
N THR A 60 6.49 -3.62 -7.78
CA THR A 60 6.68 -3.35 -9.21
C THR A 60 6.32 -4.56 -10.07
N ALA A 61 6.73 -5.77 -9.68
CA ALA A 61 6.32 -6.98 -10.38
C ALA A 61 4.79 -7.16 -10.36
N GLY A 62 4.17 -6.94 -9.20
CA GLY A 62 2.71 -6.92 -9.06
C GLY A 62 2.05 -5.89 -9.96
N ASP A 63 2.57 -4.67 -10.00
CA ASP A 63 2.06 -3.57 -10.82
C ASP A 63 2.16 -3.86 -12.31
N VAL A 64 3.26 -4.48 -12.78
CA VAL A 64 3.42 -4.87 -14.19
C VAL A 64 2.40 -5.95 -14.56
N ILE A 65 2.28 -7.00 -13.74
CA ILE A 65 1.36 -8.11 -13.98
C ILE A 65 -0.09 -7.63 -13.97
N SER A 66 -0.45 -6.83 -12.95
CA SER A 66 -1.80 -6.28 -12.84
C SER A 66 -2.12 -5.27 -13.94
N SER A 67 -1.13 -4.51 -14.42
CA SER A 67 -1.31 -3.60 -15.56
C SER A 67 -1.55 -4.36 -16.86
N ILE A 68 -0.80 -5.42 -17.13
CA ILE A 68 -0.99 -6.26 -18.33
C ILE A 68 -2.36 -6.95 -18.27
N GLY A 69 -2.70 -7.58 -17.15
CA GLY A 69 -3.99 -8.22 -16.96
C GLY A 69 -5.15 -7.22 -16.99
N GLY A 70 -4.99 -6.07 -16.33
CA GLY A 70 -5.96 -4.98 -16.29
C GLY A 70 -6.23 -4.38 -17.66
N PHE A 71 -5.19 -4.16 -18.45
CA PHE A 71 -5.30 -3.68 -19.82
C PHE A 71 -6.03 -4.68 -20.72
N GLY A 72 -5.65 -5.97 -20.66
CA GLY A 72 -6.30 -7.03 -21.42
C GLY A 72 -7.78 -7.19 -21.06
N MET A 73 -8.12 -7.13 -19.76
CA MET A 73 -9.51 -7.11 -19.30
C MET A 73 -10.25 -5.89 -19.84
N GLY A 74 -9.69 -4.69 -19.67
CA GLY A 74 -10.32 -3.43 -20.08
C GLY A 74 -10.59 -3.36 -21.58
N LEU A 75 -9.60 -3.72 -22.41
CA LEU A 75 -9.78 -3.78 -23.86
C LEU A 75 -10.83 -4.81 -24.27
N SER A 76 -10.75 -6.04 -23.74
CA SER A 76 -11.68 -7.11 -24.11
C SER A 76 -13.11 -6.75 -23.74
N LEU A 77 -13.31 -6.24 -22.53
CA LEU A 77 -14.61 -5.79 -22.05
C LEU A 77 -15.13 -4.61 -22.88
N GLY A 78 -14.27 -3.64 -23.20
CA GLY A 78 -14.62 -2.52 -24.08
C GLY A 78 -15.08 -2.99 -25.46
N LEU A 79 -14.41 -3.97 -26.06
CA LEU A 79 -14.79 -4.55 -27.36
C LEU A 79 -16.11 -5.34 -27.29
N ILE A 80 -16.32 -6.11 -26.21
CA ILE A 80 -17.56 -6.87 -25.99
C ILE A 80 -18.76 -5.93 -25.91
N ILE A 81 -18.63 -4.82 -25.17
CA ILE A 81 -19.73 -3.88 -24.94
C ILE A 81 -19.96 -2.98 -26.17
N SER A 82 -18.91 -2.58 -26.88
CA SER A 82 -19.02 -1.67 -28.02
C SER A 82 -19.46 -2.36 -29.32
N THR A 83 -19.31 -3.68 -29.44
CA THR A 83 -19.69 -4.37 -30.67
C THR A 83 -21.17 -4.75 -30.64
N PRO A 84 -21.98 -4.30 -31.62
CA PRO A 84 -23.38 -4.68 -31.69
C PRO A 84 -23.53 -6.19 -31.89
N LYS A 85 -24.54 -6.78 -31.24
CA LYS A 85 -24.82 -8.22 -31.30
C LYS A 85 -25.19 -8.70 -32.70
N GLU A 86 -25.77 -7.82 -33.50
CA GLU A 86 -26.16 -8.10 -34.88
C GLU A 86 -25.57 -7.02 -35.80
N GLN A 87 -24.96 -7.47 -36.89
CA GLN A 87 -24.39 -6.61 -37.92
C GLN A 87 -25.05 -6.94 -39.25
N LYS A 88 -25.50 -5.91 -39.96
CA LYS A 88 -25.97 -6.06 -41.34
C LYS A 88 -24.75 -6.11 -42.26
N VAL A 89 -24.50 -7.26 -42.86
CA VAL A 89 -23.44 -7.47 -43.84
C VAL A 89 -24.04 -7.45 -45.24
N SER A 90 -23.43 -6.67 -46.14
CA SER A 90 -23.84 -6.64 -47.54
C SER A 90 -23.24 -7.85 -48.25
N THR A 91 -24.10 -8.70 -48.79
CA THR A 91 -23.70 -9.86 -49.60
C THR A 91 -24.05 -9.61 -51.07
N PRO A 92 -23.45 -10.34 -52.03
CA PRO A 92 -23.79 -10.24 -53.46
C PRO A 92 -25.28 -10.49 -53.77
N TYR A 93 -26.03 -11.06 -52.83
CA TYR A 93 -27.45 -11.40 -52.96
C TYR A 93 -28.38 -10.52 -52.10
N GLY A 94 -27.85 -9.48 -51.44
CA GLY A 94 -28.60 -8.56 -50.57
C GLY A 94 -28.02 -8.42 -49.16
N SER A 95 -28.71 -7.68 -48.30
CA SER A 95 -28.30 -7.49 -46.89
C SER A 95 -28.66 -8.72 -46.05
N ALA A 96 -27.67 -9.32 -45.40
CA ALA A 96 -27.86 -10.40 -44.42
C ALA A 96 -27.51 -9.90 -43.02
N THR A 97 -28.16 -10.44 -41.99
CA THR A 97 -27.81 -10.16 -40.59
C THR A 97 -26.85 -11.24 -40.10
N ALA A 98 -25.66 -10.84 -39.66
CA ALA A 98 -24.68 -11.70 -39.03
C ALA A 98 -24.64 -11.42 -37.52
N THR A 99 -24.65 -12.47 -36.70
CA THR A 99 -24.50 -12.35 -35.26
C THR A 99 -23.03 -12.23 -34.89
N THR A 100 -22.68 -11.26 -34.05
CA THR A 100 -21.33 -11.12 -33.51
C THR A 100 -21.08 -12.21 -32.46
N ASP A 101 -20.09 -13.05 -32.70
CA ASP A 101 -19.57 -13.96 -31.68
C ASP A 101 -18.51 -13.26 -30.81
N ASN A 102 -18.76 -13.23 -29.50
CA ASN A 102 -17.86 -12.65 -28.49
C ASN A 102 -17.09 -13.72 -27.69
N SER A 103 -17.24 -15.01 -28.03
CA SER A 103 -16.60 -16.14 -27.32
C SER A 103 -15.10 -15.92 -27.10
N ALA A 104 -14.37 -15.63 -28.18
CA ALA A 104 -12.93 -15.36 -28.14
C ALA A 104 -12.58 -14.16 -27.24
N ARG A 105 -13.40 -13.11 -27.23
CA ARG A 105 -13.16 -11.92 -26.41
C ARG A 105 -13.39 -12.21 -24.93
N TRP A 106 -14.39 -13.03 -24.60
CA TRP A 106 -14.60 -13.53 -23.24
C TRP A 106 -13.45 -14.42 -22.77
N THR A 107 -12.89 -15.25 -23.66
CA THR A 107 -11.68 -16.02 -23.36
C THR A 107 -10.50 -15.10 -23.03
N VAL A 108 -10.22 -14.08 -23.85
CA VAL A 108 -9.14 -13.12 -23.59
C VAL A 108 -9.38 -12.36 -22.29
N PHE A 109 -10.62 -11.95 -22.01
CA PHE A 109 -10.99 -11.34 -20.73
C PHE A 109 -10.66 -12.27 -19.55
N GLY A 110 -11.05 -13.55 -19.62
CA GLY A 110 -10.79 -14.54 -18.58
C GLY A 110 -9.30 -14.79 -18.34
N VAL A 111 -8.50 -14.92 -19.41
CA VAL A 111 -7.04 -15.06 -19.31
C VAL A 111 -6.43 -13.81 -18.68
N SER A 112 -6.86 -12.62 -19.11
CA SER A 112 -6.35 -11.35 -18.58
C SER A 112 -6.70 -11.17 -17.10
N ALA A 113 -7.89 -11.61 -16.68
CA ALA A 113 -8.27 -11.66 -15.28
C ALA A 113 -7.40 -12.62 -14.47
N GLY A 114 -7.12 -13.81 -15.01
CA GLY A 114 -6.19 -14.76 -14.40
C GLY A 114 -4.78 -14.16 -14.21
N ILE A 115 -4.27 -13.44 -15.21
CA ILE A 115 -3.00 -12.72 -15.12
C ILE A 115 -3.07 -11.65 -14.03
N ALA A 116 -4.11 -10.82 -13.99
CA ALA A 116 -4.25 -9.80 -12.96
C ALA A 116 -4.28 -10.40 -11.55
N LEU A 117 -4.99 -11.51 -11.35
CA LEU A 117 -5.02 -12.20 -10.05
C LEU A 117 -3.66 -12.81 -9.67
N ALA A 118 -2.83 -13.19 -10.63
CA ALA A 118 -1.47 -13.66 -10.36
C ALA A 118 -0.56 -12.58 -9.74
N SER A 119 -0.95 -11.29 -9.75
CA SER A 119 -0.22 -10.23 -9.07
C SER A 119 -0.41 -10.22 -7.55
N ILE A 120 -1.45 -10.88 -7.02
CA ILE A 120 -1.79 -10.91 -5.59
C ILE A 120 -0.62 -11.37 -4.70
N PRO A 121 0.03 -12.53 -4.94
CA PRO A 121 1.15 -12.97 -4.10
C PRO A 121 2.32 -11.97 -4.08
N PHE A 122 2.53 -11.22 -5.18
CA PHE A 122 3.53 -10.17 -5.24
C PHE A 122 3.17 -8.97 -4.35
N TYR A 123 1.90 -8.53 -4.36
CA TYR A 123 1.45 -7.48 -3.45
C TYR A 123 1.49 -7.90 -1.98
N LEU A 124 1.13 -9.14 -1.65
CA LEU A 124 1.25 -9.68 -0.30
C LEU A 124 2.72 -9.75 0.14
N GLY A 125 3.60 -10.23 -0.75
CA GLY A 125 5.04 -10.25 -0.51
C GLY A 125 5.63 -8.84 -0.33
N ALA A 126 5.14 -7.87 -1.11
CA ALA A 126 5.54 -6.47 -0.97
C ALA A 126 5.16 -5.91 0.40
N LYS A 127 3.88 -6.09 0.81
CA LYS A 127 3.39 -5.66 2.12
C LYS A 127 4.20 -6.28 3.26
N LYS A 128 4.41 -7.60 3.22
CA LYS A 128 5.19 -8.31 4.24
C LYS A 128 6.61 -7.75 4.38
N ASN A 129 7.25 -7.42 3.26
CA ASN A 129 8.59 -6.83 3.26
C ASN A 129 8.61 -5.38 3.78
N PHE A 130 7.59 -4.57 3.47
CA PHE A 130 7.46 -3.23 4.04
C PHE A 130 7.22 -3.28 5.55
N ASP A 131 6.34 -4.14 6.02
CA ASP A 131 6.06 -4.33 7.45
C ASP A 131 7.34 -4.77 8.18
N LYS A 132 8.10 -5.73 7.62
CA LYS A 132 9.40 -6.15 8.16
C LYS A 132 10.42 -5.03 8.19
N ALA A 133 10.49 -4.19 7.16
CA ALA A 133 11.40 -3.05 7.12
C ALA A 133 11.10 -2.08 8.26
N ILE A 134 9.82 -1.76 8.47
CA ILE A 134 9.37 -0.87 9.55
C ILE A 134 9.68 -1.49 10.93
N GLN A 135 9.38 -2.78 11.12
CA GLN A 135 9.68 -3.47 12.37
C GLN A 135 11.18 -3.54 12.65
N THR A 136 12.00 -3.77 11.63
CA THR A 136 13.46 -3.85 11.78
C THR A 136 14.08 -2.48 12.09
N GLU A 137 13.49 -1.41 11.57
CA GLU A 137 13.92 -0.03 11.83
C GLU A 137 13.51 0.46 13.22
N ASN A 138 12.27 0.17 13.63
CA ASN A 138 11.74 0.59 14.93
C ASN A 138 12.24 -0.29 16.09
N GLY A 139 13.01 -1.35 15.80
CA GLY A 139 13.28 -2.45 16.72
C GLY A 139 12.08 -3.40 16.79
N GLU A 140 12.33 -4.70 17.04
CA GLU A 140 11.23 -5.65 17.25
C GLU A 140 10.26 -5.06 18.28
N SER A 141 8.97 -5.04 17.94
CA SER A 141 7.92 -4.55 18.83
C SER A 141 7.92 -5.37 20.12
N ILE A 142 8.68 -4.93 21.11
CA ILE A 142 8.48 -5.32 22.49
C ILE A 142 7.93 -4.09 23.21
N SER A 143 6.73 -4.31 23.76
CA SER A 143 5.99 -3.46 24.68
C SER A 143 5.23 -2.29 24.04
N PHE A 144 3.91 -2.50 23.93
CA PHE A 144 2.92 -1.56 24.45
C PHE A 144 3.55 -0.48 25.34
N GLN A 145 3.58 0.76 24.85
CA GLN A 145 4.01 1.92 25.64
C GLN A 145 2.75 2.71 26.02
N PRO A 146 2.08 2.35 27.13
CA PRO A 146 1.00 3.15 27.65
C PRO A 146 1.59 4.49 28.06
N TYR A 147 1.18 5.56 27.41
CA TYR A 147 1.58 6.89 27.81
C TYR A 147 0.45 7.53 28.59
N PHE A 148 0.78 8.05 29.77
CA PHE A 148 -0.14 8.80 30.61
C PHE A 148 -0.08 10.26 30.16
N LYS A 149 -1.20 10.79 29.66
CA LYS A 149 -1.36 12.23 29.47
C LYS A 149 -1.94 12.83 30.74
N LEU A 150 -1.17 13.73 31.35
CA LEU A 150 -1.65 14.63 32.38
C LEU A 150 -2.08 15.92 31.69
N GLU A 151 -3.38 16.12 31.56
CA GLU A 151 -3.96 17.35 31.00
C GLU A 151 -4.59 18.16 32.13
N SER A 152 -4.24 19.45 32.18
CA SER A 152 -4.84 20.41 33.11
C SER A 152 -6.11 20.97 32.49
N ALA A 153 -7.26 20.41 32.85
CA ALA A 153 -8.56 20.83 32.34
C ALA A 153 -9.20 21.80 33.33
N GLY A 154 -8.86 23.10 33.22
CA GLY A 154 -9.55 24.22 33.87
C GLY A 154 -9.57 24.22 35.40
N ASN A 155 -10.32 23.30 36.03
CA ASN A 155 -10.49 23.14 37.47
C ASN A 155 -10.07 21.75 38.01
N GLY A 156 -9.37 20.93 37.23
CA GLY A 156 -8.89 19.61 37.70
C GLY A 156 -7.73 19.03 36.87
N LEU A 157 -6.96 18.15 37.51
CA LEU A 157 -5.96 17.31 36.85
C LEU A 157 -6.67 16.07 36.29
N ALA A 158 -6.65 15.88 34.97
CA ALA A 158 -7.16 14.68 34.33
C ALA A 158 -5.99 13.75 33.95
N LEU A 159 -6.08 12.50 34.40
CA LEU A 159 -5.20 11.41 33.99
C LEU A 159 -5.92 10.60 32.91
N SER A 160 -5.50 10.76 31.67
CA SER A 160 -6.07 10.04 30.54
C SER A 160 -5.16 8.86 30.20
N TYR A 161 -5.73 7.64 30.25
CA TYR A 161 -5.05 6.40 29.87
C TYR A 161 -5.53 5.97 28.48
N HIS A 162 -4.59 5.84 27.55
CA HIS A 162 -4.85 5.35 26.20
C HIS A 162 -4.18 3.99 25.99
N PHE A 163 -4.99 3.00 25.60
CA PHE A 163 -4.55 1.68 25.14
C PHE A 163 -4.10 1.73 23.68
#